data_AF-I6T8F8-F1
#
_entry.id   AF-I6T8F8-F1
#
_cell.length_a   1.000
_cell.length_b   1.000
_cell.length_c   1.000
_cell.angle_alpha   90.00
_cell.angle_beta   90.00
_cell.angle_gamma   90.00
#
_symmetry.space_group_name_H-M   'P 1'
#
loop_
_entity.id
_entity.type
_entity.pdbx_description
1 polymer ?
#
loop_
_entity_poly.entity_id
_entity_poly.type
_entity_poly.pdbx_seq_one_letter_code
_entity_poly.pdbx_strand_id
1 'polypeptide(L)' 'MFKATEGCNFVDRYCDPFVQQAIKSGKPFGVYHFIDGSDWQTQTDFFIQKCSRLHWQRNSSFRL' A
#
# COMPACT_ATOMS: atom_id res chain seq x y z
N MET A 1 5.11 10.00 -0.95
CA MET A 1 4.97 8.54 -1.11
C MET A 1 5.17 7.91 0.26
N PHE A 2 4.38 6.90 0.61
CA PHE A 2 4.41 6.26 1.93
C PHE A 2 4.87 4.81 1.81
N LYS A 3 5.72 4.36 2.74
CA LYS A 3 6.14 2.97 2.80
C LYS A 3 4.95 2.15 3.28
N ALA A 4 4.52 1.15 2.51
CA ALA A 4 3.39 0.29 2.89
C ALA A 4 3.86 -1.05 3.45
N THR A 5 4.86 -1.66 2.81
CA THR A 5 5.30 -3.02 3.15
C THR A 5 6.79 -3.20 2.89
N GLU A 6 7.38 -4.14 3.61
CA GLU A 6 8.76 -4.59 3.40
C GLU A 6 8.80 -6.13 3.47
N GLY A 7 9.32 -6.76 2.41
CA GLY A 7 9.30 -8.20 2.26
C GLY A 7 7.90 -8.82 2.43
N CYS A 8 7.84 -10.05 2.91
CA CYS A 8 6.56 -10.76 3.09
C CYS A 8 5.90 -10.57 4.47
N ASN A 9 6.58 -9.94 5.43
CA ASN A 9 6.19 -10.00 6.85
C ASN A 9 6.02 -8.64 7.52
N PHE A 10 6.46 -7.55 6.89
CA PHE A 10 6.38 -6.23 7.50
C PHE A 10 5.35 -5.34 6.80
N VAL A 11 4.42 -4.81 7.58
CA VAL A 11 3.44 -3.81 7.15
C VAL A 11 3.63 -2.58 8.00
N ASP A 12 3.83 -1.44 7.36
CA ASP A 12 3.92 -0.17 8.06
C ASP A 12 2.54 0.23 8.59
N ARG A 13 2.41 0.29 9.93
CA ARG A 13 1.13 0.61 10.59
C ARG A 13 0.75 2.08 10.48
N TYR A 14 1.70 2.96 10.20
CA TYR A 14 1.46 4.38 10.05
C TYR A 14 1.03 4.75 8.62
N CYS A 15 1.30 3.87 7.65
CA CYS A 15 0.86 4.06 6.27
C CYS A 15 -0.66 4.33 6.16
N ASP A 16 -1.49 3.61 6.91
CA ASP A 16 -2.96 3.80 6.85
C ASP A 16 -3.41 5.19 7.32
N PRO A 17 -3.10 5.68 8.54
CA PRO A 17 -3.53 7.01 8.97
C PRO A 17 -2.99 8.14 8.09
N PHE A 18 -1.74 8.04 7.60
CA PHE A 18 -1.18 9.07 6.69
C PHE A 18 -1.88 9.10 5.33
N VAL A 19 -2.19 7.92 4.79
CA VAL A 19 -3.00 7.81 3.57
C VAL A 19 -4.38 8.39 3.79
N GLN A 20 -5.07 8.00 4.87
CA GLN A 20 -6.41 8.50 5.17
C GLN A 20 -6.41 10.03 5.30
N GLN A 21 -5.35 10.61 5.86
CA GLN A 21 -5.18 12.05 5.95
C GLN A 21 -4.92 12.70 4.59
N ALA A 22 -4.16 12.05 3.71
CA ALA A 22 -3.91 12.52 2.35
C ALA A 22 -5.18 12.47 1.47
N ILE A 23 -5.97 11.40 1.61
CA ILE A 23 -7.32 11.25 1.00
C ILE A 23 -8.22 12.38 1.47
N LYS A 24 -8.31 12.62 2.79
CA LYS A 24 -9.10 13.73 3.36
C LYS A 24 -8.63 15.10 2.88
N SER A 25 -7.34 15.25 2.64
CA SER A 25 -6.75 16.49 2.14
C SER A 25 -6.89 16.67 0.62
N GLY A 26 -7.49 15.70 -0.08
CA GLY A 26 -7.64 15.73 -1.54
C GLY A 26 -6.31 15.75 -2.31
N LYS A 27 -5.21 15.31 -1.68
CA LYS A 27 -3.89 15.34 -2.30
C LYS A 27 -3.61 14.00 -2.98
N PRO A 28 -3.00 14.00 -4.17
CA PRO A 28 -2.49 12.77 -4.75
C PRO A 28 -1.37 12.23 -3.85
N PHE A 29 -1.39 10.94 -3.57
CA PHE A 29 -0.35 10.25 -2.83
C PHE A 29 -0.11 8.89 -3.48
N GLY A 30 0.99 8.24 -3.11
CA GLY A 30 1.33 6.89 -3.57
C GLY A 30 1.96 6.09 -2.45
N VAL A 31 1.88 4.78 -2.56
CA VAL A 31 2.51 3.83 -1.65
C VAL A 31 3.59 3.04 -2.37
N TYR A 32 4.61 2.60 -1.64
CA TYR A 32 5.67 1.75 -2.19
C TYR A 32 5.97 0.55 -1.30
N HIS A 33 6.50 -0.50 -1.92
CA HIS A 33 6.97 -1.73 -1.30
C HIS A 33 8.49 -1.77 -1.33
N PHE A 34 9.10 -2.21 -0.23
CA PHE A 34 10.53 -2.45 -0.16
C PHE A 34 10.82 -3.94 -0.34
N ILE A 35 11.49 -4.27 -1.45
CA ILE A 35 11.80 -5.65 -1.82
C ILE A 35 12.93 -6.19 -0.93
N ASP A 36 12.75 -7.38 -0.38
CA ASP A 36 13.83 -8.15 0.24
C ASP A 36 14.33 -9.26 -0.71
N GLY A 37 15.36 -10.01 -0.31
CA GLY A 37 15.93 -11.10 -1.10
C GLY A 37 15.06 -12.36 -1.27
N SER A 38 13.79 -12.34 -0.84
CA SER A 38 12.83 -13.45 -1.01
C SER A 38 12.08 -13.40 -2.34
N ASP A 39 11.17 -14.36 -2.57
CA ASP A 39 10.44 -14.49 -3.83
C ASP A 39 9.57 -13.25 -4.15
N TRP A 40 9.86 -12.65 -5.30
CA TRP A 40 9.18 -11.44 -5.79
C TRP A 40 7.67 -11.64 -6.00
N GLN A 41 7.23 -12.85 -6.35
CA GLN A 41 5.81 -13.18 -6.53
C GLN A 41 5.05 -13.08 -5.21
N THR A 42 5.56 -13.72 -4.16
CA THR A 42 4.94 -13.71 -2.84
C THR A 42 4.91 -12.30 -2.25
N GLN A 43 5.97 -11.52 -2.46
CA GLN A 43 6.02 -10.11 -2.07
C GLN A 43 4.96 -9.26 -2.80
N THR A 44 4.77 -9.51 -4.10
CA THR A 44 3.75 -8.81 -4.91
C THR A 44 2.34 -9.17 -4.49
N ASP A 45 2.03 -10.45 -4.28
CA ASP A 45 0.73 -10.91 -3.78
C ASP A 45 0.42 -10.33 -2.40
N PHE A 46 1.42 -10.31 -1.50
CA PHE A 46 1.28 -9.70 -0.20
C PHE A 46 0.97 -8.20 -0.30
N PHE A 47 1.70 -7.47 -1.14
CA PHE A 47 1.46 -6.04 -1.37
C PHE A 47 0.06 -5.76 -1.94
N ILE A 48 -0.36 -6.47 -2.99
CA ILE A 48 -1.68 -6.30 -3.62
C ILE A 48 -2.80 -6.64 -2.63
N GLN A 49 -2.67 -7.73 -1.86
CA GLN A 49 -3.68 -8.12 -0.88
C GLN A 49 -3.85 -7.05 0.20
N LYS A 50 -2.75 -6.48 0.71
CA LYS A 50 -2.81 -5.41 1.72
C LYS A 50 -3.39 -4.12 1.15
N CYS A 51 -2.96 -3.72 -0.06
CA CYS A 51 -3.48 -2.55 -0.76
C CYS A 51 -4.96 -2.69 -1.15
N SER A 52 -5.44 -3.88 -1.50
CA SER A 52 -6.85 -4.09 -1.82
C SER A 52 -7.74 -3.99 -0.57
N ARG A 53 -7.27 -4.53 0.57
CA ARG A 53 -8.05 -4.60 1.82
C ARG A 53 -8.29 -3.24 2.48
N LEU A 54 -7.40 -2.27 2.27
CA LEU A 54 -7.47 -0.93 2.87
C LEU A 54 -8.49 0.01 2.18
N HIS A 55 -9.52 -0.54 1.52
CA HIS A 55 -10.67 0.20 0.95
C HIS A 55 -10.37 1.13 -0.24
N TRP A 56 -9.15 1.07 -0.75
CA TRP A 56 -8.61 1.89 -1.84
C TRP A 56 -9.41 1.87 -3.15
N GLN A 57 -10.18 0.79 -3.39
CA GLN A 57 -10.99 0.65 -4.60
C GLN A 57 -12.36 1.35 -4.54
N ARG A 58 -12.82 1.84 -3.37
CA ARG A 58 -14.19 2.37 -3.28
C ARG A 58 -14.38 3.83 -3.69
N ASN A 59 -13.30 4.60 -3.94
CA ASN A 59 -13.46 6.03 -4.25
C ASN A 59 -12.53 6.62 -5.31
N SER A 60 -11.73 5.81 -5.99
CA SER A 60 -10.87 6.31 -7.06
C SER A 60 -10.75 5.26 -8.14
N SER A 61 -11.00 5.70 -9.37
CA SER A 61 -10.91 4.97 -10.63
C SER A 61 -9.46 4.51 -10.94
N PHE A 62 -8.84 3.81 -10.01
CA PHE A 62 -7.52 3.20 -10.16
C PHE A 62 -7.73 1.70 -10.31
N ARG A 63 -8.02 1.30 -11.55
CA ARG A 63 -7.84 -0.09 -11.98
C ARG A 63 -6.35 -0.24 -12.32
N LEU A 64 -5.69 -1.19 -11.66
CA LEU A 64 -4.41 -1.73 -12.13
C LEU A 64 -4.62 -2.44 -13.46
#